data_AF-A0A4P7PPF5-F1
#
_entry.id   AF-A0A4P7PPF5-F1
#
_cell.length_a   1.000
_cell.length_b   1.000
_cell.length_c   1.000
_cell.angle_alpha   90.00
_cell.angle_beta   90.00
_cell.angle_gamma   90.00
#
_symmetry.space_group_name_H-M   'P 1'
#
loop_
_entity.id
_entity.type
_entity.pdbx_description
1 polymer ?
#
loop_
_entity_poly.entity_id
_entity_poly.type
_entity_poly.pdbx_seq_one_letter_code
_entity_poly.pdbx_strand_id
1 'polypeptide(L)'
;MTKGTKAGQFSPVSLEALELIARDKKNPRLLVAYLGLARHTTMKDLDGRGPNMLTGAGAEKVRVLTGCGTPMATGLVKALVGMGLIKKAAAGLPPAQARWAMQHRGEVNIPHALIDGGIGNADGIGRLLKEGATDEVVVCAIMLLINCYAEHDLEKFGGINHQQMWRNWEHLTSTEGEGFRVTAEPKTESANGKYLSKIISSIGGKVNEKGNSDVFWEAFKLLKSTGLFYEVVTAISIEGKRLPIRVNDFHAVGSDPSLLNDAAGVGVGYYEHKDNDRSEPEGCWFYLPSKPEKVIGIWRLRFRCATPETAKGIHLDWSIVDRAITDLGVKGVLYLE
;
A
#
# COMPACT_ATOMS: atom_id res chain seq x y z
N MET A 1 14.19 -12.37 -12.43
CA MET A 1 12.96 -12.38 -13.26
C MET A 1 11.95 -13.38 -12.69
N THR A 2 10.88 -12.94 -12.02
CA THR A 2 9.76 -13.83 -11.69
C THR A 2 8.88 -13.99 -12.92
N LYS A 3 8.97 -15.16 -13.56
CA LYS A 3 8.02 -15.63 -14.56
C LYS A 3 6.59 -15.64 -13.98
N GLY A 4 5.66 -15.03 -14.69
CA GLY A 4 4.24 -15.37 -14.63
C GLY A 4 3.39 -14.61 -13.62
N THR A 5 2.96 -13.40 -13.95
CA THR A 5 1.72 -12.82 -13.41
C THR A 5 0.58 -13.12 -14.38
N LYS A 6 -0.34 -14.00 -13.98
CA LYS A 6 -1.54 -14.34 -14.76
C LYS A 6 -2.53 -13.16 -14.73
N ALA A 7 -3.25 -12.93 -15.83
CA ALA A 7 -4.44 -12.08 -15.82
C ALA A 7 -5.41 -12.54 -14.71
N GLY A 8 -5.90 -11.61 -13.88
CA GLY A 8 -6.82 -11.92 -12.77
C GLY A 8 -6.20 -11.99 -11.36
N GLN A 9 -5.14 -11.22 -11.09
CA GLN A 9 -4.58 -11.04 -9.73
C GLN A 9 -4.90 -9.66 -9.11
N PHE A 10 -5.59 -8.80 -9.87
CA PHE A 10 -6.00 -7.46 -9.46
C PHE A 10 -7.47 -7.25 -9.81
N SER A 11 -8.14 -6.39 -9.05
CA SER A 11 -9.50 -5.97 -9.33
C SER A 11 -9.58 -4.46 -9.42
N PRO A 12 -10.19 -3.92 -10.48
CA PRO A 12 -10.39 -2.49 -10.60
C PRO A 12 -11.50 -2.06 -9.64
N VAL A 13 -11.34 -0.93 -8.96
CA VAL A 13 -12.33 -0.32 -8.05
C VAL A 13 -12.53 1.15 -8.41
N SER A 14 -13.73 1.69 -8.17
CA SER A 14 -14.02 3.11 -8.38
C SER A 14 -13.78 3.91 -7.11
N LEU A 15 -12.96 4.95 -7.21
CA LEU A 15 -12.79 5.91 -6.12
C LEU A 15 -14.09 6.63 -5.82
N GLU A 16 -14.82 7.08 -6.84
CA GLU A 16 -16.12 7.75 -6.68
C GLU A 16 -17.14 6.89 -5.89
N ALA A 17 -17.22 5.59 -6.20
CA ALA A 17 -18.10 4.67 -5.48
C ALA A 17 -17.70 4.51 -4.01
N LEU A 18 -16.40 4.44 -3.73
CA LEU A 18 -15.85 4.37 -2.38
C LEU A 18 -16.09 5.67 -1.62
N GLU A 19 -15.89 6.82 -2.25
CA GLU A 19 -16.18 8.15 -1.69
C GLU A 19 -17.65 8.31 -1.34
N LEU A 20 -18.56 7.84 -2.21
CA LEU A 20 -20.00 7.85 -1.95
C LEU A 20 -20.34 7.05 -0.68
N ILE A 21 -19.78 5.84 -0.54
CA ILE A 21 -19.97 5.02 0.67
C ILE A 21 -19.36 5.71 1.90
N ALA A 22 -18.13 6.20 1.77
CA ALA A 22 -17.37 6.79 2.86
C ALA A 22 -18.03 8.06 3.40
N ARG A 23 -18.53 8.93 2.52
CA ARG A 23 -19.16 10.21 2.86
C ARG A 23 -20.59 10.05 3.37
N ASP A 24 -21.42 9.28 2.68
CA ASP A 24 -22.87 9.28 2.93
C ASP A 24 -23.29 8.24 3.96
N LYS A 25 -22.56 7.12 4.06
CA LYS A 25 -22.89 6.02 4.97
C LYS A 25 -21.94 5.92 6.14
N LYS A 26 -20.70 6.39 5.99
CA LYS A 26 -19.62 6.26 6.99
C LYS A 26 -19.54 4.83 7.58
N ASN A 27 -19.79 3.82 6.74
CA ASN A 27 -19.91 2.43 7.19
C ASN A 27 -18.70 1.62 6.68
N PRO A 28 -17.76 1.23 7.56
CA PRO A 28 -16.55 0.54 7.15
C PRO A 28 -16.84 -0.86 6.59
N ARG A 29 -17.85 -1.57 7.11
CA ARG A 29 -18.24 -2.89 6.59
C ARG A 29 -18.83 -2.79 5.19
N LEU A 30 -19.49 -1.69 4.84
CA LEU A 30 -20.01 -1.46 3.50
C LEU A 30 -18.89 -1.20 2.49
N LEU A 31 -17.83 -0.46 2.89
CA LEU A 31 -16.62 -0.30 2.07
C LEU A 31 -15.92 -1.64 1.84
N VAL A 32 -15.69 -2.41 2.90
CA VAL A 32 -15.06 -3.73 2.80
C VAL A 32 -15.92 -4.69 1.96
N ALA A 33 -17.25 -4.64 2.08
CA ALA A 33 -18.16 -5.42 1.24
C ALA A 33 -18.02 -5.04 -0.24
N TYR A 34 -17.98 -3.75 -0.58
CA TYR A 34 -17.79 -3.30 -1.95
C TYR A 34 -16.45 -3.78 -2.54
N LEU A 35 -15.35 -3.62 -1.80
CA LEU A 35 -14.02 -4.08 -2.22
C LEU A 35 -13.96 -5.62 -2.36
N GLY A 36 -14.60 -6.34 -1.44
CA GLY A 36 -14.72 -7.79 -1.48
C GLY A 36 -15.55 -8.31 -2.65
N LEU A 37 -16.57 -7.56 -3.07
CA LEU A 37 -17.31 -7.89 -4.29
C LEU A 37 -16.47 -7.58 -5.53
N ALA A 38 -15.81 -6.42 -5.59
CA ALA A 38 -14.91 -6.07 -6.71
C ALA A 38 -13.86 -7.16 -6.95
N ARG A 39 -13.30 -7.73 -5.88
CA ARG A 39 -12.40 -8.90 -5.91
C ARG A 39 -12.93 -10.08 -6.72
N HIS A 40 -14.23 -10.32 -6.68
CA HIS A 40 -14.86 -11.49 -7.28
C HIS A 40 -15.48 -11.21 -8.65
N THR A 41 -15.20 -10.05 -9.25
CA THR A 41 -15.65 -9.79 -10.61
C THR A 41 -14.81 -10.54 -11.64
N THR A 42 -15.43 -10.94 -12.74
CA THR A 42 -14.69 -11.35 -13.93
C THR A 42 -14.26 -10.13 -14.74
N MET A 43 -13.01 -10.17 -15.20
CA MET A 43 -12.46 -9.21 -16.17
C MET A 43 -12.83 -9.56 -17.62
N LYS A 44 -13.39 -10.76 -17.85
CA LYS A 44 -13.86 -11.18 -19.18
C LYS A 44 -15.21 -10.55 -19.47
N ASP A 45 -15.36 -10.13 -20.72
CA ASP A 45 -16.67 -9.89 -21.31
C ASP A 45 -17.42 -11.22 -21.40
N LEU A 46 -18.55 -11.32 -20.69
CA LEU A 46 -19.45 -12.46 -20.76
C LEU A 46 -20.58 -12.14 -21.73
N ASP A 47 -20.52 -12.72 -22.93
CA ASP A 47 -21.53 -12.61 -23.99
C ASP A 47 -21.79 -11.16 -24.47
N GLY A 48 -20.76 -10.32 -24.57
CA GLY A 48 -20.86 -8.95 -25.09
C GLY A 48 -21.48 -7.95 -24.11
N ARG A 49 -21.54 -8.31 -22.81
CA ARG A 49 -22.18 -7.54 -21.74
C ARG A 49 -21.17 -6.75 -20.88
N GLY A 50 -19.89 -6.86 -21.22
CA GLY A 50 -18.78 -6.14 -20.60
C GLY A 50 -18.17 -6.84 -19.37
N PRO A 51 -17.07 -6.28 -18.87
CA PRO A 51 -16.39 -6.78 -17.66
C PRO A 51 -17.21 -6.47 -16.39
N ASN A 52 -16.69 -6.88 -15.23
CA ASN A 52 -17.23 -6.58 -13.89
C ASN A 52 -18.44 -7.42 -13.43
N MET A 53 -18.60 -8.62 -13.97
CA MET A 53 -19.68 -9.55 -13.61
C MET A 53 -19.30 -10.44 -12.42
N LEU A 54 -20.24 -10.71 -11.51
CA LEU A 54 -20.04 -11.46 -10.27
C LEU A 54 -20.64 -12.87 -10.38
N THR A 55 -19.80 -13.91 -10.45
CA THR A 55 -20.20 -15.33 -10.46
C THR A 55 -20.50 -15.81 -9.04
N GLY A 56 -21.77 -15.87 -8.63
CA GLY A 56 -22.22 -16.54 -7.39
C GLY A 56 -21.69 -16.00 -6.04
N ALA A 57 -20.67 -15.13 -6.02
CA ALA A 57 -20.08 -14.55 -4.83
C ALA A 57 -20.91 -13.34 -4.37
N GLY A 58 -21.86 -13.59 -3.47
CA GLY A 58 -22.65 -12.54 -2.83
C GLY A 58 -23.10 -12.99 -1.44
N ALA A 59 -23.19 -12.05 -0.50
CA ALA A 59 -23.46 -12.25 0.93
C ALA A 59 -22.45 -13.15 1.69
N GLU A 60 -22.15 -14.37 1.25
CA GLU A 60 -21.22 -15.26 1.97
C GLU A 60 -19.78 -14.74 1.99
N LYS A 61 -19.29 -14.23 0.86
CA LYS A 61 -17.97 -13.59 0.80
C LYS A 61 -17.90 -12.31 1.63
N VAL A 62 -18.97 -11.51 1.59
CA VAL A 62 -19.12 -10.33 2.45
C VAL A 62 -19.13 -10.73 3.91
N ARG A 63 -19.84 -11.81 4.28
CA ARG A 63 -19.93 -12.35 5.63
C ARG A 63 -18.55 -12.72 6.17
N VAL A 64 -17.78 -13.50 5.40
CA VAL A 64 -16.42 -13.92 5.77
C VAL A 64 -15.49 -12.71 5.92
N LEU A 65 -15.47 -11.81 4.94
CA LEU A 65 -14.54 -10.68 4.94
C LEU A 65 -14.87 -9.62 6.01
N THR A 66 -16.15 -9.42 6.30
CA THR A 66 -16.60 -8.42 7.30
C THR A 66 -16.77 -8.99 8.71
N GLY A 67 -16.69 -10.32 8.86
CA GLY A 67 -16.92 -11.02 10.12
C GLY A 67 -18.35 -10.93 10.66
N CYS A 68 -19.31 -10.41 9.88
CA CYS A 68 -20.69 -10.24 10.34
C CYS A 68 -21.55 -11.50 10.14
N GLY A 69 -22.78 -11.50 10.67
CA GLY A 69 -23.77 -12.56 10.42
C GLY A 69 -24.43 -12.47 9.04
N THR A 70 -24.99 -13.58 8.54
CA THR A 70 -25.65 -13.68 7.23
C THR A 70 -26.74 -12.62 6.96
N PRO A 71 -27.62 -12.27 7.92
CA PRO A 71 -28.62 -11.22 7.70
C PRO A 71 -27.98 -9.85 7.43
N MET A 72 -26.94 -9.50 8.18
CA MET A 72 -26.20 -8.24 7.99
C MET A 72 -25.46 -8.23 6.66
N ALA A 73 -24.76 -9.32 6.30
CA ALA A 73 -24.06 -9.43 5.02
C ALA A 73 -25.03 -9.28 3.83
N THR A 74 -26.23 -9.85 3.96
CA THR A 74 -27.31 -9.67 2.95
C THR A 74 -27.79 -8.22 2.92
N GLY A 75 -27.91 -7.56 4.07
CA GLY A 75 -28.24 -6.14 4.18
C GLY A 75 -27.21 -5.24 3.51
N LEU A 76 -25.91 -5.52 3.68
CA LEU A 76 -24.82 -4.78 3.03
C LEU A 76 -24.91 -4.91 1.49
N VAL A 77 -25.13 -6.11 0.97
CA VAL A 77 -25.34 -6.30 -0.48
C VAL A 77 -26.56 -5.53 -0.97
N LYS A 78 -27.69 -5.56 -0.24
CA LYS A 78 -28.88 -4.78 -0.59
C LYS A 78 -28.62 -3.27 -0.55
N ALA A 79 -27.82 -2.79 0.39
CA ALA A 79 -27.44 -1.38 0.46
C ALA A 79 -26.62 -0.97 -0.78
N LEU A 80 -25.65 -1.77 -1.21
CA LEU A 80 -24.88 -1.51 -2.44
C LEU A 80 -25.77 -1.50 -3.69
N VAL A 81 -26.80 -2.37 -3.75
CA VAL A 81 -27.83 -2.33 -4.81
C VAL A 81 -28.63 -1.03 -4.76
N GLY A 82 -29.10 -0.66 -3.56
CA GLY A 82 -29.88 0.57 -3.35
C GLY A 82 -29.11 1.85 -3.69
N MET A 83 -27.79 1.82 -3.54
CA MET A 83 -26.89 2.91 -3.95
C MET A 83 -26.55 2.87 -5.45
N GLY A 84 -27.05 1.89 -6.21
CA GLY A 84 -26.77 1.75 -7.64
C GLY A 84 -25.35 1.30 -7.97
N LEU A 85 -24.54 0.93 -6.98
CA LEU A 85 -23.14 0.52 -7.16
C LEU A 85 -23.01 -0.90 -7.73
N ILE A 86 -24.01 -1.74 -7.49
CA ILE A 86 -24.16 -3.06 -8.11
C ILE A 86 -25.59 -3.23 -8.65
N LYS A 87 -25.74 -3.91 -9.78
CA LYS A 87 -27.05 -4.23 -10.38
C LYS A 87 -27.17 -5.72 -10.65
N LYS A 88 -28.40 -6.22 -10.73
CA LYS A 88 -28.65 -7.59 -11.19
C LYS A 88 -28.06 -7.73 -12.60
N ALA A 89 -27.43 -8.87 -12.87
CA ALA A 89 -26.96 -9.17 -14.22
C ALA A 89 -28.14 -9.12 -15.21
N ALA A 90 -27.87 -8.68 -16.45
CA ALA A 90 -28.90 -8.60 -17.49
C ALA A 90 -29.59 -9.96 -17.71
N ALA A 91 -30.87 -9.94 -18.10
CA ALA A 91 -31.66 -11.14 -18.31
C ALA A 91 -30.98 -12.11 -19.32
N GLY A 92 -31.18 -13.42 -19.12
CA GLY A 92 -30.66 -14.46 -20.02
C GLY A 92 -29.26 -14.99 -19.70
N LEU A 93 -28.54 -14.44 -18.72
CA LEU A 93 -27.33 -15.10 -18.19
C LEU A 93 -27.73 -16.11 -17.10
N PRO A 94 -27.22 -17.36 -17.15
CA PRO A 94 -27.36 -18.31 -16.06
C PRO A 94 -26.86 -17.71 -14.74
N PRO A 95 -27.57 -17.88 -13.60
CA PRO A 95 -27.12 -17.39 -12.30
C PRO A 95 -25.74 -17.91 -11.88
N ALA A 96 -25.33 -19.07 -12.41
CA ALA A 96 -24.00 -19.64 -12.23
C ALA A 96 -22.89 -18.84 -12.95
N GLN A 97 -23.23 -18.08 -13.99
CA GLN A 97 -22.30 -17.28 -14.78
C GLN A 97 -22.26 -15.81 -14.35
N ALA A 98 -23.39 -15.22 -13.97
CA ALA A 98 -23.39 -13.89 -13.34
C ALA A 98 -24.69 -13.64 -12.58
N ARG A 99 -24.58 -13.22 -11.32
CA ARG A 99 -25.73 -12.80 -10.50
C ARG A 99 -25.84 -11.28 -10.39
N TRP A 100 -24.70 -10.61 -10.33
CA TRP A 100 -24.58 -9.16 -10.17
C TRP A 100 -23.53 -8.60 -11.12
N ALA A 101 -23.59 -7.30 -11.39
CA ALA A 101 -22.61 -6.54 -12.15
C ALA A 101 -22.25 -5.27 -11.39
N MET A 102 -20.96 -4.99 -11.20
CA MET A 102 -20.53 -3.73 -10.61
C MET A 102 -20.74 -2.59 -11.62
N GLN A 103 -21.20 -1.44 -11.15
CA GLN A 103 -21.50 -0.27 -11.99
C GLN A 103 -20.34 0.74 -11.99
N HIS A 104 -19.16 0.30 -12.43
CA HIS A 104 -18.02 1.20 -12.62
C HIS A 104 -17.07 0.67 -13.70
N ARG A 105 -16.23 1.57 -14.24
CA ARG A 105 -15.08 1.18 -15.07
C ARG A 105 -13.87 0.77 -14.23
N GLY A 106 -13.79 1.31 -13.00
CA GLY A 106 -12.73 1.06 -12.02
C GLY A 106 -11.41 1.70 -12.44
N GLU A 107 -10.87 2.54 -11.56
CA GLU A 107 -9.76 3.46 -11.85
C GLU A 107 -8.50 3.08 -11.06
N VAL A 108 -8.70 2.38 -9.94
CA VAL A 108 -7.63 1.92 -9.06
C VAL A 108 -7.61 0.40 -9.09
N ASN A 109 -6.47 -0.17 -9.43
CA ASN A 109 -6.29 -1.61 -9.36
C ASN A 109 -5.83 -1.99 -7.96
N ILE A 110 -6.58 -2.87 -7.28
CA ILE A 110 -6.20 -3.43 -5.98
C ILE A 110 -5.77 -4.89 -6.10
N PRO A 111 -4.71 -5.34 -5.41
CA PRO A 111 -4.31 -6.73 -5.40
C PRO A 111 -5.35 -7.63 -4.74
N HIS A 112 -5.56 -8.81 -5.29
CA HIS A 112 -6.44 -9.81 -4.68
C HIS A 112 -6.00 -10.19 -3.25
N ALA A 113 -4.68 -10.24 -3.02
CA ALA A 113 -4.09 -10.50 -1.71
C ALA A 113 -4.43 -9.44 -0.66
N LEU A 114 -4.76 -8.19 -1.07
CA LEU A 114 -5.28 -7.19 -0.14
C LEU A 114 -6.62 -7.64 0.45
N ILE A 115 -7.46 -8.33 -0.32
CA ILE A 115 -8.78 -8.77 0.11
C ILE A 115 -8.71 -10.15 0.76
N ASP A 116 -8.08 -11.10 0.09
CA ASP A 116 -8.03 -12.50 0.51
C ASP A 116 -7.04 -12.74 1.66
N GLY A 117 -6.06 -11.86 1.82
CA GLY A 117 -4.90 -12.08 2.68
C GLY A 117 -3.71 -12.72 1.96
N GLY A 118 -2.58 -12.80 2.65
CA GLY A 118 -1.35 -13.44 2.18
C GLY A 118 -1.23 -14.91 2.60
N ILE A 119 -0.13 -15.57 2.20
CA ILE A 119 0.22 -16.91 2.69
C ILE A 119 0.43 -16.84 4.21
N GLY A 120 -0.21 -17.75 4.98
CA GLY A 120 0.00 -17.88 6.43
C GLY A 120 -0.99 -17.15 7.35
N ASN A 121 -2.29 -17.13 7.02
CA ASN A 121 -3.36 -16.51 7.84
C ASN A 121 -3.23 -14.99 8.08
N ALA A 122 -2.43 -14.28 7.28
CA ALA A 122 -2.43 -12.83 7.32
C ALA A 122 -3.78 -12.32 6.79
N ASP A 123 -4.70 -11.93 7.68
CA ASP A 123 -6.01 -11.35 7.35
C ASP A 123 -5.87 -10.26 6.27
N GLY A 124 -6.73 -10.21 5.26
CA GLY A 124 -6.73 -9.09 4.31
C GLY A 124 -7.18 -7.77 4.95
N ILE A 125 -7.74 -6.88 4.14
CA ILE A 125 -8.31 -5.59 4.57
C ILE A 125 -9.33 -5.72 5.70
N GLY A 126 -9.97 -6.89 5.85
CA GLY A 126 -10.90 -7.20 6.94
C GLY A 126 -10.31 -7.04 8.34
N ARG A 127 -8.97 -7.07 8.50
CA ARG A 127 -8.32 -6.81 9.80
C ARG A 127 -8.66 -5.43 10.36
N LEU A 128 -8.85 -4.42 9.51
CA LEU A 128 -9.23 -3.08 9.93
C LEU A 128 -10.58 -3.02 10.67
N LEU A 129 -11.46 -4.02 10.48
CA LEU A 129 -12.74 -4.12 11.16
C LEU A 129 -12.65 -4.81 12.53
N LYS A 130 -11.53 -5.48 12.83
CA LYS A 130 -11.30 -6.20 14.09
C LYS A 130 -10.60 -5.31 15.12
N GLU A 131 -9.92 -4.27 14.65
CA GLU A 131 -9.28 -3.28 15.49
C GLU A 131 -10.32 -2.43 16.22
N GLY A 132 -10.07 -2.10 17.49
CA GLY A 132 -10.97 -1.30 18.33
C GLY A 132 -11.10 0.18 17.93
N ALA A 133 -10.80 0.52 16.68
CA ALA A 133 -10.90 1.87 16.14
C ALA A 133 -12.36 2.27 15.86
N THR A 134 -12.63 3.57 15.83
CA THR A 134 -13.96 4.09 15.48
C THR A 134 -14.27 3.86 14.01
N ASP A 135 -15.55 3.76 13.65
CA ASP A 135 -15.98 3.59 12.26
C ASP A 135 -15.41 4.69 11.34
N GLU A 136 -15.30 5.93 11.82
CA GLU A 136 -14.73 7.05 11.06
C GLU A 136 -13.23 6.86 10.78
N VAL A 137 -12.47 6.39 11.76
CA VAL A 137 -11.04 6.08 11.59
C VAL A 137 -10.86 4.90 10.63
N VAL A 138 -11.69 3.86 10.72
CA VAL A 138 -11.61 2.70 9.80
C VAL A 138 -11.99 3.11 8.37
N VAL A 139 -13.03 3.92 8.19
CA VAL A 139 -13.40 4.49 6.89
C VAL A 139 -12.25 5.32 6.32
N CYS A 140 -11.64 6.19 7.12
CA CYS A 140 -10.49 6.99 6.71
C CYS A 140 -9.28 6.11 6.35
N ALA A 141 -9.03 5.04 7.10
CA ALA A 141 -7.94 4.10 6.84
C ALA A 141 -8.13 3.37 5.50
N ILE A 142 -9.35 2.91 5.21
CA ILE A 142 -9.67 2.30 3.91
C ILE A 142 -9.46 3.32 2.78
N MET A 143 -9.97 4.55 2.91
CA MET A 143 -9.81 5.57 1.87
C MET A 143 -8.36 5.99 1.67
N LEU A 144 -7.58 6.13 2.74
CA LEU A 144 -6.14 6.38 2.68
C LEU A 144 -5.42 5.25 1.95
N LEU A 145 -5.70 3.99 2.30
CA LEU A 145 -5.08 2.83 1.68
C LEU A 145 -5.38 2.75 0.17
N ILE A 146 -6.63 2.95 -0.24
CA ILE A 146 -7.00 2.91 -1.66
C ILE A 146 -6.36 4.07 -2.44
N ASN A 147 -6.28 5.27 -1.86
CA ASN A 147 -5.56 6.38 -2.47
C ASN A 147 -4.05 6.13 -2.55
N CYS A 148 -3.47 5.38 -1.63
CA CYS A 148 -2.09 4.92 -1.74
C CYS A 148 -1.91 3.97 -2.93
N TYR A 149 -2.88 3.10 -3.23
CA TYR A 149 -2.87 2.29 -4.45
C TYR A 149 -3.02 3.12 -5.73
N ALA A 150 -3.85 4.17 -5.71
CA ALA A 150 -4.05 5.06 -6.84
C ALA A 150 -2.78 5.84 -7.23
N GLU A 151 -1.96 6.18 -6.23
CA GLU A 151 -0.74 6.97 -6.37
C GLU A 151 0.54 6.12 -6.25
N HIS A 152 0.41 4.78 -6.26
CA HIS A 152 1.52 3.86 -6.04
C HIS A 152 2.54 3.98 -7.18
N ASP A 153 3.76 4.39 -6.82
CA ASP A 153 4.89 4.53 -7.73
C ASP A 153 5.74 3.26 -7.64
N LEU A 154 5.84 2.50 -8.75
CA LEU A 154 6.71 1.32 -8.79
C LEU A 154 8.12 1.63 -9.29
N GLU A 155 8.46 2.86 -9.67
CA GLU A 155 9.78 3.13 -10.23
C GLU A 155 10.89 2.79 -9.21
N LYS A 156 11.65 1.74 -9.57
CA LYS A 156 12.83 1.14 -8.92
C LYS A 156 12.61 0.35 -7.64
N PHE A 157 11.87 0.86 -6.65
CA PHE A 157 11.79 0.18 -5.35
C PHE A 157 10.38 0.09 -4.76
N GLY A 158 9.39 0.70 -5.41
CA GLY A 158 8.00 0.67 -4.98
C GLY A 158 7.73 1.56 -3.76
N GLY A 159 6.51 2.07 -3.64
CA GLY A 159 6.03 2.75 -2.44
C GLY A 159 5.10 3.91 -2.71
N ILE A 160 4.55 4.43 -1.62
CA ILE A 160 3.77 5.66 -1.65
C ILE A 160 4.73 6.78 -2.02
N ASN A 161 4.32 7.65 -2.95
CA ASN A 161 5.11 8.81 -3.32
C ASN A 161 5.46 9.62 -2.06
N HIS A 162 6.76 9.76 -1.77
CA HIS A 162 7.26 10.45 -0.58
C HIS A 162 6.93 11.95 -0.56
N GLN A 163 6.45 12.52 -1.67
CA GLN A 163 5.88 13.87 -1.71
C GLN A 163 4.48 13.93 -1.09
N GLN A 164 3.80 12.79 -0.92
CA GLN A 164 2.47 12.69 -0.32
C GLN A 164 2.55 12.38 1.17
N MET A 165 3.35 11.38 1.56
CA MET A 165 3.57 10.99 2.96
C MET A 165 4.96 10.39 3.15
N TRP A 166 5.63 10.74 4.24
CA TRP A 166 6.97 10.26 4.59
C TRP A 166 7.22 10.35 6.10
N ARG A 167 8.30 9.75 6.58
CA ARG A 167 8.87 10.02 7.91
C ARG A 167 10.16 10.82 7.72
N ASN A 168 10.32 11.90 8.47
CA ASN A 168 11.60 12.61 8.47
C ASN A 168 12.63 11.79 9.26
N TRP A 169 13.84 11.70 8.74
CA TRP A 169 14.98 11.17 9.47
C TRP A 169 16.04 12.25 9.52
N GLU A 170 16.38 12.68 10.73
CA GLU A 170 17.58 13.48 10.92
C GLU A 170 18.78 12.59 10.75
N HIS A 171 19.82 13.10 10.08
CA HIS A 171 21.01 12.32 9.83
C HIS A 171 22.27 13.16 9.95
N LEU A 172 23.32 12.51 10.41
CA LEU A 172 24.68 13.02 10.43
C LEU A 172 25.53 12.14 9.52
N THR A 173 26.39 12.80 8.74
CA THR A 173 27.26 12.12 7.79
C THR A 173 28.71 12.45 8.09
N SER A 174 29.52 11.43 8.32
CA SER A 174 30.98 11.52 8.47
C SER A 174 31.67 10.75 7.35
N THR A 175 32.81 11.24 6.89
CA THR A 175 33.69 10.48 5.98
C THR A 175 34.30 9.31 6.72
N GLU A 176 34.25 8.11 6.13
CA GLU A 176 34.87 6.91 6.70
C GLU A 176 35.43 6.03 5.57
N GLY A 177 36.76 5.90 5.52
CA GLY A 177 37.44 5.32 4.37
C GLY A 177 37.15 6.09 3.07
N GLU A 178 36.80 5.38 2.01
CA GLU A 178 36.40 5.94 0.71
C GLU A 178 34.88 6.25 0.63
N GLY A 179 34.15 6.00 1.72
CA GLY A 179 32.71 6.19 1.81
C GLY A 179 32.28 7.15 2.92
N PHE A 180 31.02 7.02 3.31
CA PHE A 180 30.36 7.85 4.29
C PHE A 180 29.63 6.97 5.30
N ARG A 181 29.90 7.18 6.59
CA ARG A 181 29.03 6.67 7.64
C ARG A 181 27.91 7.65 7.88
N VAL A 182 26.68 7.15 7.79
CA VAL A 182 25.46 7.92 8.04
C VAL A 182 24.82 7.37 9.30
N THR A 183 24.66 8.21 10.31
CA THR A 183 23.85 7.90 11.49
C THR A 183 22.54 8.65 11.34
N ALA A 184 21.42 7.96 11.51
CA ALA A 184 20.11 8.52 11.30
C ALA A 184 19.14 8.15 12.43
N GLU A 185 18.31 9.13 12.80
CA GLU A 185 17.28 8.97 13.82
C GLU A 185 15.93 9.43 13.24
N PRO A 186 14.87 8.67 13.48
CA PRO A 186 13.56 9.05 13.00
C PRO A 186 13.00 10.22 13.81
N LYS A 187 12.34 11.14 13.12
CA LYS A 187 11.53 12.19 13.71
C LYS A 187 10.06 11.94 13.42
N THR A 188 9.33 12.99 13.06
CA THR A 188 7.89 12.95 12.86
C THR A 188 7.51 12.38 11.50
N GLU A 189 6.38 11.66 11.48
CA GLU A 189 5.66 11.44 10.23
C GLU A 189 5.11 12.76 9.68
N SER A 190 5.05 12.85 8.36
CA SER A 190 4.64 14.03 7.62
C SER A 190 3.80 13.65 6.43
N ALA A 191 2.83 14.49 6.11
CA ALA A 191 1.96 14.34 4.96
C ALA A 191 1.79 15.70 4.29
N ASN A 192 1.70 15.71 2.97
CA ASN A 192 1.37 16.91 2.21
C ASN A 192 -0.04 17.37 2.55
N GLY A 193 -0.22 18.66 2.85
CA GLY A 193 -1.52 19.20 3.23
C GLY A 193 -2.62 19.01 2.17
N LYS A 194 -2.27 19.05 0.87
CA LYS A 194 -3.24 18.77 -0.22
C LYS A 194 -3.65 17.31 -0.23
N TYR A 195 -2.72 16.40 0.02
CA TYR A 195 -3.01 14.97 0.12
C TYR A 195 -3.88 14.65 1.32
N LEU A 196 -3.50 15.16 2.49
CA LEU A 196 -4.28 15.01 3.72
C LEU A 196 -5.71 15.55 3.53
N SER A 197 -5.84 16.75 2.96
CA SER A 197 -7.15 17.35 2.65
C SER A 197 -7.97 16.53 1.66
N LYS A 198 -7.36 15.95 0.63
CA LYS A 198 -8.01 15.03 -0.33
C LYS A 198 -8.63 13.84 0.41
N ILE A 199 -7.85 13.17 1.27
CA ILE A 199 -8.33 11.99 2.01
C ILE A 199 -9.46 12.37 2.98
N ILE A 200 -9.30 13.44 3.74
CA ILE A 200 -10.31 13.87 4.73
C ILE A 200 -11.59 14.34 4.04
N SER A 201 -11.50 15.03 2.91
CA SER A 201 -12.67 15.43 2.13
C SER A 201 -13.39 14.22 1.51
N SER A 202 -12.67 13.15 1.19
CA SER A 202 -13.23 11.91 0.63
C SER A 202 -14.22 11.22 1.59
N ILE A 203 -14.04 11.40 2.90
CA ILE A 203 -14.93 10.87 3.95
C ILE A 203 -15.95 11.90 4.48
N GLY A 204 -16.02 13.08 3.86
CA GLY A 204 -16.88 14.19 4.29
C GLY A 204 -16.38 14.98 5.51
N GLY A 205 -15.11 14.80 5.89
CA GLY A 205 -14.46 15.55 6.96
C GLY A 205 -13.85 16.87 6.48
N LYS A 206 -13.26 17.62 7.41
CA LYS A 206 -12.47 18.83 7.13
C LYS A 206 -11.19 18.82 7.93
N VAL A 207 -10.12 19.36 7.34
CA VAL A 207 -8.87 19.62 8.05
C VAL A 207 -9.03 20.83 8.96
N ASN A 208 -8.25 20.90 10.04
CA ASN A 208 -8.24 22.05 10.94
C ASN A 208 -7.53 23.26 10.29
N GLU A 209 -7.49 24.40 10.98
CA GLU A 209 -6.89 25.65 10.49
C GLU A 209 -5.41 25.52 10.11
N LYS A 210 -4.71 24.53 10.68
CA LYS A 210 -3.31 24.22 10.37
C LYS A 210 -3.16 23.21 9.22
N GLY A 211 -4.25 22.86 8.55
CA GLY A 211 -4.26 21.86 7.48
C GLY A 211 -4.05 20.42 7.95
N ASN A 212 -4.35 20.12 9.23
CA ASN A 212 -4.11 18.82 9.86
C ASN A 212 -5.43 18.11 10.25
N SER A 213 -5.36 16.80 10.56
CA SER A 213 -6.52 16.01 11.01
C SER A 213 -6.10 14.84 11.91
N ASP A 214 -6.71 14.73 13.09
CA ASP A 214 -6.44 13.63 14.03
C ASP A 214 -6.93 12.28 13.46
N VAL A 215 -8.11 12.27 12.85
CA VAL A 215 -8.68 11.08 12.18
C VAL A 215 -7.72 10.53 11.11
N PHE A 216 -7.06 11.41 10.34
CA PHE A 216 -6.06 10.99 9.36
C PHE A 216 -4.89 10.26 10.02
N TRP A 217 -4.34 10.82 11.09
CA TRP A 217 -3.18 10.22 11.78
C TRP A 217 -3.54 8.97 12.56
N GLU A 218 -4.74 8.88 13.11
CA GLU A 218 -5.27 7.64 13.70
C GLU A 218 -5.44 6.56 12.64
N ALA A 219 -5.99 6.90 11.48
CA ALA A 219 -6.12 5.98 10.34
C ALA A 219 -4.75 5.51 9.82
N PHE A 220 -3.78 6.42 9.75
CA PHE A 220 -2.41 6.11 9.38
C PHE A 220 -1.76 5.15 10.39
N LYS A 221 -1.90 5.42 11.70
CA LYS A 221 -1.41 4.52 12.77
C LYS A 221 -2.08 3.14 12.70
N LEU A 222 -3.39 3.12 12.44
CA LEU A 222 -4.16 1.89 12.27
C LEU A 222 -3.58 1.03 11.14
N LEU A 223 -3.35 1.61 9.96
CA LEU A 223 -2.75 0.90 8.83
C LEU A 223 -1.32 0.40 9.10
N LYS A 224 -0.50 1.14 9.86
CA LYS A 224 0.82 0.67 10.34
C LYS A 224 0.69 -0.51 11.28
N SER A 225 -0.11 -0.38 12.34
CA SER A 225 -0.28 -1.43 13.37
C SER A 225 -0.85 -2.72 12.80
N THR A 226 -1.71 -2.59 11.79
CA THR A 226 -2.27 -3.72 11.05
C THR A 226 -1.33 -4.26 9.97
N GLY A 227 -0.13 -3.71 9.78
CA GLY A 227 0.87 -4.21 8.83
C GLY A 227 0.47 -4.12 7.36
N LEU A 228 -0.52 -3.29 7.02
CA LEU A 228 -0.99 -3.07 5.65
C LEU A 228 -0.05 -2.16 4.84
N PHE A 229 0.76 -1.36 5.53
CA PHE A 229 1.98 -0.80 4.97
C PHE A 229 3.13 -0.81 5.98
N TYR A 230 4.35 -0.70 5.48
CA TYR A 230 5.59 -0.70 6.27
C TYR A 230 6.54 0.41 5.82
N GLU A 231 7.50 0.78 6.67
CA GLU A 231 8.51 1.79 6.37
C GLU A 231 9.73 1.18 5.66
N VAL A 232 10.24 1.90 4.68
CA VAL A 232 11.55 1.66 4.08
C VAL A 232 12.40 2.92 4.19
N VAL A 233 13.48 2.83 4.95
CA VAL A 233 14.46 3.90 5.10
C VAL A 233 15.23 4.02 3.79
N THR A 234 15.23 5.22 3.22
CA THR A 234 15.73 5.51 1.87
C THR A 234 16.65 6.72 1.90
N ALA A 235 17.84 6.59 1.33
CA ALA A 235 18.73 7.71 1.03
C ALA A 235 18.33 8.34 -0.30
N ILE A 236 18.35 9.68 -0.36
CA ILE A 236 18.16 10.46 -1.57
C ILE A 236 19.44 11.26 -1.81
N SER A 237 20.04 11.10 -3.00
CA SER A 237 21.21 11.89 -3.41
C SER A 237 20.80 13.25 -4.00
N ILE A 238 21.78 14.14 -4.18
CA ILE A 238 21.60 15.47 -4.79
C ILE A 238 20.99 15.39 -6.20
N GLU A 239 21.25 14.31 -6.93
CA GLU A 239 20.69 14.05 -8.27
C GLU A 239 19.25 13.49 -8.22
N GLY A 240 18.65 13.40 -7.03
CA GLY A 240 17.32 12.82 -6.83
C GLY A 240 17.28 11.29 -6.93
N LYS A 241 18.43 10.61 -7.01
CA LYS A 241 18.49 9.15 -7.02
C LYS A 241 18.13 8.62 -5.64
N ARG A 242 17.20 7.66 -5.61
CA ARG A 242 16.71 6.99 -4.40
C ARG A 242 17.46 5.68 -4.21
N LEU A 243 17.91 5.40 -2.99
CA LEU A 243 18.56 4.15 -2.60
C LEU A 243 17.87 3.62 -1.33
N PRO A 244 17.09 2.53 -1.39
CA PRO A 244 16.57 1.91 -0.18
C PRO A 244 17.73 1.32 0.61
N ILE A 245 17.76 1.63 1.90
CA ILE A 245 18.83 1.22 2.80
C ILE A 245 18.36 0.10 3.73
N ARG A 246 17.09 0.17 4.16
CA ARG A 246 16.52 -0.78 5.12
C ARG A 246 15.01 -0.88 5.01
N VAL A 247 14.49 -2.09 5.18
CA VAL A 247 13.06 -2.36 5.40
C VAL A 247 12.80 -2.52 6.90
N ASN A 248 11.98 -1.66 7.48
CA ASN A 248 11.58 -1.70 8.88
C ASN A 248 10.31 -2.54 9.06
N ASP A 249 10.38 -3.81 8.65
CA ASP A 249 9.28 -4.77 8.79
C ASP A 249 9.76 -6.21 8.76
N PHE A 250 9.54 -6.93 9.85
CA PHE A 250 9.99 -8.31 10.03
C PHE A 250 9.52 -9.25 8.91
N HIS A 251 8.28 -9.09 8.41
CA HIS A 251 7.70 -9.97 7.41
C HIS A 251 8.19 -9.70 5.98
N ALA A 252 8.68 -8.49 5.71
CA ALA A 252 9.26 -8.09 4.42
C ALA A 252 10.79 -8.16 4.39
N VAL A 253 11.45 -8.22 5.55
CA VAL A 253 12.91 -8.40 5.64
C VAL A 253 13.30 -9.74 4.99
N GLY A 254 14.19 -9.67 4.00
CA GLY A 254 14.68 -10.83 3.22
C GLY A 254 13.76 -11.30 2.08
N SER A 255 12.51 -10.83 2.02
CA SER A 255 11.56 -11.18 0.93
C SER A 255 11.21 -9.99 0.03
N ASP A 256 11.47 -8.76 0.44
CA ASP A 256 11.31 -7.59 -0.43
C ASP A 256 12.48 -7.52 -1.42
N PRO A 257 12.26 -7.70 -2.74
CA PRO A 257 13.32 -7.67 -3.77
C PRO A 257 14.03 -6.32 -3.90
N SER A 258 13.53 -5.27 -3.25
CA SER A 258 14.21 -3.97 -3.15
C SER A 258 15.29 -3.92 -2.06
N LEU A 259 15.27 -4.85 -1.10
CA LEU A 259 16.47 -5.18 -0.37
C LEU A 259 17.37 -5.78 -1.44
N LEU A 260 18.40 -5.02 -1.77
CA LEU A 260 19.47 -5.47 -2.62
C LEU A 260 20.08 -6.71 -1.95
N ASN A 261 19.53 -7.90 -2.24
CA ASN A 261 20.23 -9.16 -2.01
C ASN A 261 21.58 -9.17 -2.75
N ASP A 262 21.78 -8.20 -3.67
CA ASP A 262 23.02 -7.92 -4.40
C ASP A 262 23.84 -6.73 -3.83
N ALA A 263 23.43 -6.06 -2.74
CA ALA A 263 24.26 -5.04 -2.07
C ALA A 263 25.13 -5.69 -1.00
N ALA A 264 25.87 -6.72 -1.39
CA ALA A 264 26.91 -7.34 -0.58
C ALA A 264 28.09 -6.35 -0.39
N GLY A 265 27.87 -5.25 0.34
CA GLY A 265 28.86 -4.20 0.64
C GLY A 265 28.30 -2.81 0.96
N VAL A 266 26.98 -2.59 0.92
CA VAL A 266 26.35 -1.50 1.68
C VAL A 266 26.27 -1.98 3.12
N GLY A 267 27.37 -1.77 3.86
CA GLY A 267 27.49 -2.25 5.24
C GLY A 267 26.37 -1.70 6.11
N VAL A 268 25.34 -2.50 6.34
CA VAL A 268 24.31 -2.22 7.34
C VAL A 268 25.01 -2.35 8.68
N GLY A 269 25.16 -1.21 9.36
CA GLY A 269 25.85 -1.17 10.63
C GLY A 269 25.01 -1.74 11.76
N TYR A 270 23.86 -1.12 11.99
CA TYR A 270 22.89 -1.54 13.01
C TYR A 270 21.56 -0.77 12.85
N TYR A 271 20.46 -1.32 13.38
CA TYR A 271 19.20 -0.59 13.62
C TYR A 271 18.66 -0.99 14.99
N GLU A 272 18.32 0.03 15.78
CA GLU A 272 17.63 -0.10 17.05
C GLU A 272 16.14 0.18 16.84
N HIS A 273 15.28 -0.78 17.19
CA HIS A 273 13.83 -0.59 17.09
C HIS A 273 13.33 0.21 18.28
N LYS A 274 12.26 1.01 18.12
CA LYS A 274 11.68 1.79 19.25
C LYS A 274 11.27 0.95 20.45
N ASP A 275 10.91 -0.32 20.20
CA ASP A 275 10.48 -1.29 21.19
C ASP A 275 11.60 -2.31 21.40
N ASN A 276 12.75 -1.86 21.90
CA ASN A 276 13.90 -2.72 22.22
C ASN A 276 14.02 -3.01 23.72
N ASP A 277 14.69 -4.11 24.04
CA ASP A 277 14.93 -4.59 25.41
C ASP A 277 15.97 -3.74 26.18
N ARG A 278 16.67 -2.83 25.50
CA ARG A 278 17.74 -1.99 26.04
C ARG A 278 17.28 -0.58 26.42
N SER A 279 16.03 -0.23 26.14
CA SER A 279 15.48 1.13 26.28
C SER A 279 16.27 2.19 25.52
N GLU A 280 16.96 1.81 24.45
CA GLU A 280 17.71 2.72 23.59
C GLU A 280 16.76 3.45 22.61
N PRO A 281 17.09 4.67 22.16
CA PRO A 281 16.27 5.38 21.17
C PRO A 281 16.27 4.65 19.81
N GLU A 282 15.14 4.72 19.09
CA GLU A 282 15.07 4.20 17.71
C GLU A 282 16.10 4.93 16.83
N GLY A 283 16.90 4.19 16.06
CA GLY A 283 17.94 4.77 15.23
C GLY A 283 18.69 3.75 14.41
N CYS A 284 19.54 4.22 13.50
CA CYS A 284 20.37 3.34 12.69
C CYS A 284 21.65 4.02 12.23
N TRP A 285 22.60 3.22 11.80
CA TRP A 285 23.73 3.72 11.02
C TRP A 285 24.07 2.78 9.87
N PHE A 286 24.57 3.37 8.78
CA PHE A 286 24.87 2.69 7.52
C PHE A 286 26.13 3.23 6.90
N TYR A 287 26.83 2.39 6.14
CA TYR A 287 27.86 2.83 5.20
C TYR A 287 27.27 3.09 3.84
N LEU A 288 27.43 4.31 3.34
CA LEU A 288 27.04 4.72 2.01
C LEU A 288 28.25 5.13 1.17
N PRO A 289 28.21 4.85 -0.13
CA PRO A 289 29.29 5.17 -1.08
C PRO A 289 29.34 6.63 -1.51
N SER A 290 28.25 7.37 -1.28
CA SER A 290 28.14 8.78 -1.60
C SER A 290 27.33 9.45 -0.51
N LYS A 291 27.66 10.72 -0.25
CA LYS A 291 26.98 11.53 0.75
C LYS A 291 25.50 11.71 0.34
N PRO A 292 24.54 11.28 1.16
CA PRO A 292 23.14 11.54 0.87
C PRO A 292 22.83 13.03 1.05
N GLU A 293 21.87 13.53 0.29
CA GLU A 293 21.25 14.83 0.55
C GLU A 293 20.24 14.69 1.71
N LYS A 294 19.46 13.60 1.69
CA LYS A 294 18.41 13.33 2.67
C LYS A 294 18.33 11.84 2.99
N VAL A 295 17.92 11.53 4.21
CA VAL A 295 17.44 10.21 4.61
C VAL A 295 15.96 10.37 4.96
N ILE A 296 15.10 9.54 4.37
CA ILE A 296 13.65 9.59 4.60
C ILE A 296 13.06 8.20 4.75
N GLY A 297 11.99 8.10 5.53
CA GLY A 297 11.16 6.91 5.60
C GLY A 297 10.08 6.96 4.52
N ILE A 298 10.12 6.02 3.58
CA ILE A 298 9.11 5.86 2.54
C ILE A 298 8.17 4.72 2.92
N TRP A 299 6.87 4.99 2.91
CA TRP A 299 5.85 4.00 3.23
C TRP A 299 5.55 3.10 2.02
N ARG A 300 5.43 1.79 2.25
CA ARG A 300 5.16 0.81 1.20
C ARG A 300 3.98 -0.09 1.52
N LEU A 301 3.17 -0.33 0.51
CA LEU A 301 2.02 -1.23 0.58
C LEU A 301 2.48 -2.68 0.74
N ARG A 302 1.87 -3.41 1.68
CA ARG A 302 2.13 -4.83 1.92
C ARG A 302 1.90 -5.67 0.66
N PHE A 303 0.74 -5.48 0.05
CA PHE A 303 0.33 -6.16 -1.16
C PHE A 303 0.53 -5.17 -2.31
N ARG A 304 1.46 -5.46 -3.22
CA ARG A 304 1.81 -4.54 -4.31
C ARG A 304 1.14 -4.95 -5.61
N CYS A 305 0.76 -3.95 -6.41
CA CYS A 305 0.53 -4.13 -7.84
C CYS A 305 1.87 -4.43 -8.50
N ALA A 306 1.94 -5.48 -9.32
CA ALA A 306 3.21 -6.01 -9.83
C ALA A 306 3.44 -5.71 -11.32
N THR A 307 2.56 -4.93 -11.96
CA THR A 307 2.61 -4.72 -13.42
C THR A 307 2.56 -3.24 -13.82
N PRO A 308 3.23 -2.84 -14.91
CA PRO A 308 3.16 -1.49 -15.49
C PRO A 308 1.79 -0.95 -15.85
N GLU A 309 0.81 -1.82 -16.04
CA GLU A 309 -0.57 -1.47 -16.37
C GLU A 309 -1.39 -1.15 -15.11
N THR A 310 -0.95 -1.59 -13.94
CA THR A 310 -1.69 -1.49 -12.66
C THR A 310 -1.06 -0.51 -11.67
N ALA A 311 0.16 -0.07 -11.94
CA ALA A 311 0.86 1.07 -11.34
C ALA A 311 1.93 1.55 -12.32
N LYS A 312 2.42 2.80 -12.23
CA LYS A 312 3.48 3.32 -13.13
C LYS A 312 4.64 2.33 -13.16
N GLY A 313 4.88 1.71 -14.30
CA GLY A 313 5.63 0.46 -14.37
C GLY A 313 7.07 0.51 -13.93
N ILE A 314 7.49 -0.64 -13.40
CA ILE A 314 8.90 -0.98 -13.24
C ILE A 314 9.49 -1.16 -14.63
N HIS A 315 10.05 -0.11 -15.22
CA HIS A 315 11.23 -0.32 -16.06
C HIS A 315 12.42 -0.42 -15.11
N LEU A 316 12.71 -1.64 -14.65
CA LEU A 316 14.01 -1.95 -14.06
C LEU A 316 15.00 -1.85 -15.22
N ASP A 317 15.52 -0.65 -15.43
CA ASP A 317 16.72 -0.51 -16.22
C ASP A 317 17.87 -1.07 -15.38
N TRP A 318 18.11 -2.37 -15.56
CA TRP A 318 19.23 -3.07 -14.96
C TRP A 318 20.54 -2.36 -15.28
N SER A 319 20.66 -1.60 -16.38
CA SER A 319 21.86 -0.80 -16.65
C SER A 319 22.08 0.34 -15.65
N ILE A 320 21.04 0.81 -14.96
CA ILE A 320 21.16 1.82 -13.89
C ILE A 320 21.53 1.15 -12.57
N VAL A 321 20.99 -0.04 -12.29
CA VAL A 321 21.34 -0.84 -11.12
C VAL A 321 22.77 -1.35 -11.25
N ASP A 322 23.13 -1.91 -12.40
CA ASP A 322 24.46 -2.37 -12.76
C ASP A 322 25.46 -1.21 -12.80
N ARG A 323 25.10 -0.01 -13.30
CA ARG A 323 25.96 1.18 -13.16
C ARG A 323 26.12 1.60 -11.71
N ALA A 324 25.05 1.57 -10.92
CA ALA A 324 25.16 1.87 -9.50
C ALA A 324 26.10 0.86 -8.82
N ILE A 325 25.95 -0.44 -9.05
CA ILE A 325 26.81 -1.50 -8.51
C ILE A 325 28.25 -1.39 -9.04
N THR A 326 28.44 -1.08 -10.32
CA THR A 326 29.76 -0.91 -10.96
C THR A 326 30.48 0.33 -10.42
N ASP A 327 29.77 1.46 -10.27
CA ASP A 327 30.31 2.67 -9.64
C ASP A 327 30.71 2.42 -8.18
N LEU A 328 30.13 1.41 -7.53
CA LEU A 328 30.44 1.00 -6.17
C LEU A 328 31.62 0.03 -6.09
N GLY A 329 31.70 -0.91 -7.03
CA GLY A 329 32.81 -1.86 -7.16
C GLY A 329 34.11 -1.23 -7.65
N VAL A 330 34.04 -0.31 -8.61
CA VAL A 330 35.21 0.42 -9.15
C VAL A 330 35.82 1.37 -8.11
N LYS A 331 35.04 1.81 -7.13
CA LYS A 331 35.47 2.71 -6.04
C LYS A 331 35.90 1.96 -4.77
N GLY A 332 36.19 0.66 -4.84
CA GLY A 332 36.74 -0.09 -3.71
C GLY A 332 35.81 -0.30 -2.51
N VAL A 333 34.54 0.10 -2.60
CA VAL A 333 33.55 0.02 -1.49
C VAL A 333 32.86 -1.35 -1.42
N LEU A 334 33.06 -2.20 -2.44
CA LEU A 334 32.57 -3.57 -2.50
C LEU A 334 33.76 -4.54 -2.61
N TYR A 335 33.93 -5.42 -1.63
CA TYR A 335 34.72 -6.64 -1.83
C TYR A 335 33.82 -7.68 -2.48
N LEU A 336 34.06 -7.92 -3.76
CA LEU A 336 33.49 -9.06 -4.48
C LEU A 336 34.32 -10.29 -4.09
N GLU A 337 33.73 -11.24 -3.35
CA GLU A 337 34.20 -12.63 -3.39
C GLU A 337 33.68 -13.32 -4.66
#